data_AF-A0A8E2JYR9-F1
#
_entry.id   AF-A0A8E2JYR9-F1
#
_cell.length_a   1.000
_cell.length_b   1.000
_cell.length_c   1.000
_cell.angle_alpha   90.00
_cell.angle_beta   90.00
_cell.angle_gamma   90.00
#
_symmetry.space_group_name_H-M   'P 1'
#
loop_
_entity.id
_entity.type
_entity.pdbx_description
1 polymer ?
#
loop_
_entity_poly.entity_id
_entity_poly.type
_entity_poly.pdbx_seq_one_letter_code
_entity_poly.pdbx_strand_id
1 'polypeptide(L)'
;RYIYCLLCLSTFVRHSAAVCYYPDMKTVAPQDMPCSDSTSESTCCGQGYACLSNNICMATGDELKKPGATKYVRGSCADQSWRSSECPQFCIDPNIDKLSGGNGIGKCLGTTEDMYHCID
;
A
#
# COMPACT_ATOMS: atom_id res chain seq x y z
N ARG A 1 -40.13 19.33 -36.53
CA ARG A 1 -40.19 19.32 -35.05
C ARG A 1 -39.56 18.01 -34.59
N TYR A 2 -38.29 18.02 -34.16
CA TYR A 2 -37.63 16.81 -33.65
C TYR A 2 -37.11 17.10 -32.25
N ILE A 3 -37.79 16.53 -31.26
CA ILE A 3 -37.40 16.55 -29.85
C ILE A 3 -36.40 15.40 -29.69
N TYR A 4 -35.11 15.73 -29.52
CA TYR A 4 -34.10 14.75 -29.14
C TYR A 4 -34.18 14.54 -27.63
N CYS A 5 -34.79 13.42 -27.25
CA CYS A 5 -34.78 12.89 -25.88
C CYS A 5 -33.34 12.49 -25.53
N LEU A 6 -32.65 13.31 -24.75
CA LEU A 6 -31.33 13.01 -24.19
C LEU A 6 -31.45 11.89 -23.16
N LEU A 7 -31.24 10.66 -23.60
CA LEU A 7 -30.99 9.51 -22.74
C LEU A 7 -29.62 9.69 -22.07
N CYS A 8 -29.66 10.04 -20.78
CA CYS A 8 -28.48 10.14 -19.92
C CYS A 8 -27.97 8.71 -19.63
N LEU A 9 -27.07 8.19 -20.47
CA LEU A 9 -26.35 6.95 -20.18
C LEU A 9 -25.44 7.18 -18.97
N SER A 10 -25.85 6.72 -17.79
CA SER A 10 -24.98 6.66 -16.63
C SER A 10 -23.89 5.60 -16.87
N THR A 11 -22.70 6.05 -17.28
CA THR A 11 -21.52 5.19 -17.33
C THR A 11 -21.14 4.79 -15.91
N PHE A 12 -21.44 3.55 -15.53
CA PHE A 12 -20.88 2.94 -14.32
C PHE A 12 -19.36 2.83 -14.51
N VAL A 13 -18.60 3.68 -13.82
CA VAL A 13 -17.14 3.53 -13.72
C VAL A 13 -16.89 2.21 -12.99
N ARG A 14 -16.34 1.21 -13.71
CA ARG A 14 -15.88 -0.04 -13.11
C ARG A 14 -14.62 0.26 -12.31
N HIS A 15 -14.77 0.48 -11.02
CA HIS A 15 -13.64 0.51 -10.09
C HIS A 15 -13.23 -0.95 -9.82
N SER A 16 -12.19 -1.45 -10.50
CA SER A 16 -11.54 -2.69 -10.07
C SER A 16 -10.67 -2.33 -8.88
N ALA A 17 -11.12 -2.65 -7.67
CA ALA A 17 -10.22 -2.62 -6.52
C ALA A 17 -9.06 -3.57 -6.83
N ALA A 18 -7.85 -3.03 -7.01
CA ALA A 18 -6.69 -3.86 -7.29
C ALA A 18 -6.40 -4.75 -6.08
N VAL A 19 -6.12 -6.03 -6.34
CA VAL A 19 -5.75 -6.98 -5.30
C VAL A 19 -4.33 -6.67 -4.87
N CYS A 20 -4.09 -6.54 -3.57
CA CYS A 20 -2.76 -6.28 -3.04
C CYS A 20 -2.08 -7.59 -2.59
N TYR A 21 -0.79 -7.68 -2.80
CA TYR A 21 0.04 -8.86 -2.56
C TYR A 21 1.25 -8.47 -1.71
N TYR A 22 1.63 -9.34 -0.77
CA TYR A 22 2.88 -9.20 -0.03
C TYR A 22 4.09 -9.66 -0.87
N PRO A 23 5.33 -9.30 -0.47
CA PRO A 23 6.52 -9.53 -1.29
C PRO A 23 6.88 -10.99 -1.56
N ASP A 24 6.24 -11.94 -0.88
CA ASP A 24 6.35 -13.36 -1.21
C ASP A 24 5.66 -13.74 -2.55
N MET A 25 5.05 -12.77 -3.24
CA MET A 25 4.39 -12.90 -4.56
C MET A 25 3.20 -13.87 -4.56
N LYS A 26 2.74 -14.29 -3.38
CA LYS A 26 1.75 -15.35 -3.21
C LYS A 26 0.66 -14.96 -2.23
N THR A 27 1.00 -14.31 -1.13
CA THR A 27 0.05 -14.00 -0.07
C THR A 27 -0.68 -12.71 -0.41
N VAL A 28 -2.00 -12.82 -0.52
CA VAL A 28 -2.90 -11.68 -0.70
C VAL A 28 -3.01 -10.91 0.62
N ALA A 29 -3.03 -9.58 0.54
CA ALA A 29 -3.29 -8.67 1.64
C ALA A 29 -4.76 -8.17 1.57
N PRO A 30 -5.73 -8.90 2.11
CA PRO A 30 -7.16 -8.68 1.82
C PRO A 30 -7.75 -7.42 2.47
N GLN A 31 -7.01 -6.76 3.37
CA GLN A 31 -7.43 -5.53 4.05
C GLN A 31 -6.63 -4.32 3.60
N ASP A 32 -5.72 -4.51 2.65
CA ASP A 32 -4.91 -3.46 2.09
C ASP A 32 -5.59 -2.89 0.85
N MET A 33 -5.48 -1.58 0.68
CA MET A 33 -6.02 -0.86 -0.46
C MET A 33 -4.89 -0.13 -1.19
N PRO A 34 -4.92 -0.07 -2.55
CA PRO A 34 -4.00 0.72 -3.34
C PRO A 34 -3.95 2.18 -2.86
N CYS A 35 -2.75 2.73 -2.75
CA CYS A 35 -2.51 4.13 -2.42
C CYS A 35 -2.78 5.09 -3.58
N SER A 36 -2.86 4.55 -4.81
CA SER A 36 -3.12 5.31 -6.02
C SER A 36 -4.13 4.57 -6.89
N ASP A 37 -5.14 5.29 -7.35
CA ASP A 37 -6.09 4.81 -8.36
C ASP A 37 -5.64 5.15 -9.80
N SER A 38 -4.51 5.86 -9.96
CA SER A 38 -4.06 6.36 -11.27
C SER A 38 -3.23 5.35 -12.06
N THR A 39 -2.71 4.32 -11.40
CA THR A 39 -1.86 3.28 -11.96
C THR A 39 -2.40 1.91 -11.56
N SER A 40 -2.15 0.88 -12.37
CA SER A 40 -2.48 -0.50 -11.99
C SER A 40 -1.59 -1.03 -10.86
N GLU A 41 -0.37 -0.49 -10.78
CA GLU A 41 0.62 -0.85 -9.77
C GLU A 41 0.78 0.30 -8.79
N SER A 42 0.63 0.03 -7.50
CA SER A 42 0.93 0.98 -6.44
C SER A 42 1.28 0.26 -5.15
N THR A 43 1.94 0.97 -4.25
CA THR A 43 1.95 0.60 -2.83
C THR A 43 0.51 0.46 -2.35
N CYS A 44 0.28 -0.52 -1.48
CA CYS A 44 -0.99 -0.70 -0.78
C CYS A 44 -0.78 -0.62 0.72
N CYS A 45 -1.74 -0.02 1.42
CA CYS A 45 -1.71 0.12 2.87
C CYS A 45 -2.96 -0.50 3.50
N GLY A 46 -2.79 -1.15 4.65
CA GLY A 46 -3.87 -1.68 5.44
C GLY A 46 -4.80 -0.58 5.99
N GLN A 47 -6.04 -0.96 6.30
CA GLN A 47 -6.99 -0.06 6.96
C GLN A 47 -6.36 0.58 8.23
N GLY A 48 -6.56 1.89 8.38
CA GLY A 48 -5.99 2.67 9.50
C GLY A 48 -4.58 3.20 9.25
N TYR A 49 -4.01 2.95 8.07
CA TYR A 49 -2.74 3.53 7.64
C TYR A 49 -2.95 4.55 6.52
N ALA A 50 -2.22 5.65 6.58
CA ALA A 50 -2.11 6.64 5.51
C ALA A 50 -0.98 6.26 4.56
N CYS A 51 -1.21 6.48 3.27
CA CYS A 51 -0.21 6.35 2.22
C CYS A 51 0.68 7.59 2.18
N LEU A 52 1.98 7.41 2.33
CA LEU A 52 2.98 8.45 2.12
C LEU A 52 3.52 8.40 0.69
N SER A 53 4.01 9.52 0.18
CA SER A 53 4.54 9.64 -1.19
C SER A 53 5.85 8.89 -1.44
N ASN A 54 6.45 8.32 -0.39
CA ASN A 54 7.67 7.51 -0.44
C ASN A 54 7.38 6.02 -0.27
N ASN A 55 6.16 5.56 -0.63
CA ASN A 55 5.74 4.15 -0.57
C ASN A 55 5.69 3.56 0.85
N ILE A 56 5.61 4.40 1.88
CA ILE A 56 5.49 3.99 3.28
C ILE A 56 4.04 4.14 3.74
N CYS A 57 3.59 3.18 4.56
CA CYS A 57 2.31 3.25 5.25
C CYS A 57 2.52 3.78 6.67
N MET A 58 1.80 4.84 7.06
CA MET A 58 1.88 5.42 8.40
C MET A 58 0.60 5.18 9.19
N ALA A 59 0.69 4.64 10.40
CA ALA A 59 -0.45 4.46 11.29
C ALA A 59 -1.12 5.81 11.63
N THR A 60 -2.46 5.86 11.55
CA THR A 60 -3.24 7.09 11.73
C THR A 60 -4.07 7.16 13.01
N GLY A 61 -4.20 6.06 13.76
CA GLY A 61 -4.93 6.06 15.01
C GLY A 61 -4.62 4.87 15.90
N ASP A 62 -5.65 4.07 16.16
CA ASP A 62 -5.65 3.01 17.16
C ASP A 62 -4.78 1.79 16.78
N GLU A 63 -4.25 1.77 15.55
CA GLU A 63 -3.30 0.76 15.08
C GLU A 63 -2.09 0.69 16.00
N LEU A 64 -1.62 1.84 16.49
CA LEU A 64 -0.49 1.96 17.42
C LEU A 64 -0.76 1.36 18.81
N LYS A 65 -2.02 1.10 19.17
CA LYS A 65 -2.38 0.46 20.45
C LYS A 65 -2.19 -1.05 20.41
N LYS A 66 -2.04 -1.65 19.22
CA LYS A 66 -1.83 -3.09 19.09
C LYS A 66 -0.42 -3.46 19.57
N PRO A 67 -0.25 -4.55 20.33
CA PRO A 67 1.08 -5.02 20.71
C PRO A 67 1.97 -5.25 19.48
N GLY A 68 3.19 -4.70 19.52
CA GLY A 68 4.15 -4.81 18.41
C GLY A 68 3.84 -3.92 17.20
N ALA A 69 2.85 -3.02 17.27
CA ALA A 69 2.60 -2.07 16.20
C ALA A 69 3.73 -1.04 16.09
N THR A 70 4.08 -0.73 14.85
CA THR A 70 5.04 0.33 14.51
C THR A 70 4.31 1.48 13.83
N LYS A 71 4.84 2.69 13.97
CA LYS A 71 4.25 3.89 13.37
C LYS A 71 4.31 3.86 11.84
N TYR A 72 5.36 3.24 11.29
CA TYR A 72 5.57 3.12 9.87
C TYR A 72 5.73 1.65 9.53
N VAL A 73 5.16 1.25 8.41
CA VAL A 73 5.27 -0.12 7.89
C VAL A 73 5.53 -0.11 6.40
N ARG A 74 6.30 -1.10 5.95
CA ARG A 74 6.28 -1.60 4.58
C ARG A 74 4.97 -2.35 4.38
N GLY A 75 4.09 -1.81 3.54
CA GLY A 75 2.78 -2.39 3.24
C GLY A 75 2.84 -3.57 2.25
N SER A 76 1.88 -3.61 1.34
CA SER A 76 1.80 -4.56 0.23
C SER A 76 1.87 -3.83 -1.13
N CYS A 77 1.74 -4.53 -2.25
CA CYS A 77 1.71 -3.92 -3.58
C CYS A 77 0.58 -4.49 -4.45
N ALA A 78 -0.01 -3.66 -5.31
CA ALA A 78 -0.98 -4.12 -6.32
C ALA A 78 -0.33 -4.98 -7.43
N ASP A 79 1.00 -4.91 -7.59
CA ASP A 79 1.77 -5.78 -8.47
C ASP A 79 2.11 -7.09 -7.76
N GLN A 80 1.50 -8.20 -8.18
CA GLN A 80 1.82 -9.52 -7.63
C GLN A 80 3.30 -9.90 -7.85
N SER A 81 3.92 -9.45 -8.94
CA SER A 81 5.31 -9.79 -9.25
C SER A 81 6.32 -8.98 -8.44
N TRP A 82 5.88 -7.91 -7.77
CA TRP A 82 6.73 -6.98 -7.03
C TRP A 82 7.88 -6.39 -7.86
N ARG A 83 7.68 -6.20 -9.17
CA ARG A 83 8.71 -5.65 -10.07
C ARG A 83 8.53 -4.17 -10.35
N SER A 84 7.34 -3.63 -10.10
CA SER A 84 7.07 -2.21 -10.25
C SER A 84 7.87 -1.37 -9.26
N SER A 85 8.38 -0.23 -9.73
CA SER A 85 8.98 0.80 -8.88
C SER A 85 7.95 1.48 -7.96
N GLU A 86 6.67 1.34 -8.27
CA GLU A 86 5.56 1.86 -7.43
C GLU A 86 5.33 1.00 -6.19
N CYS A 87 5.91 -0.21 -6.13
CA CYS A 87 5.91 -1.04 -4.94
C CYS A 87 6.94 -0.56 -3.90
N PRO A 88 6.75 -0.87 -2.61
CA PRO A 88 7.71 -0.55 -1.57
C PRO A 88 8.91 -1.52 -1.60
N GLN A 89 9.89 -1.26 -2.48
CA GLN A 89 11.08 -2.09 -2.76
C GLN A 89 12.12 -2.13 -1.61
N PHE A 90 11.69 -2.06 -0.36
CA PHE A 90 12.52 -2.07 0.84
C PHE A 90 12.02 -3.12 1.83
N CYS A 91 12.90 -3.60 2.72
CA CYS A 91 12.60 -4.65 3.70
C CYS A 91 12.01 -5.92 3.06
N ILE A 92 12.63 -6.38 1.96
CA ILE A 92 12.22 -7.55 1.16
C ILE A 92 13.29 -8.67 1.14
N ASP A 93 14.26 -8.66 2.06
CA ASP A 93 15.25 -9.74 2.15
C ASP A 93 14.59 -11.03 2.66
N PRO A 94 14.58 -12.12 1.88
CA PRO A 94 13.92 -13.37 2.27
C PRO A 94 14.52 -14.06 3.50
N ASN A 95 15.72 -13.67 3.94
CA ASN A 95 16.39 -14.29 5.09
C ASN A 95 16.10 -13.59 6.42
N ILE A 96 15.60 -12.35 6.37
CA ILE A 96 15.52 -11.47 7.54
C ILE A 96 14.12 -10.87 7.67
N ASP A 97 13.52 -10.45 6.55
CA ASP A 97 12.26 -9.72 6.54
C ASP A 97 11.03 -10.64 6.48
N LYS A 98 9.90 -10.14 7.01
CA LYS A 98 8.60 -10.80 6.88
C LYS A 98 8.03 -10.59 5.47
N LEU A 99 8.14 -11.59 4.59
CA LEU A 99 7.66 -11.47 3.20
C LEU A 99 6.17 -11.80 2.98
N SER A 100 5.51 -12.47 3.92
CA SER A 100 4.08 -12.83 3.84
C SER A 100 3.17 -11.89 4.63
N GLY A 101 3.66 -10.68 4.93
CA GLY A 101 2.93 -9.69 5.71
C GLY A 101 3.55 -8.29 5.65
N GLY A 102 2.91 -7.34 6.33
CA GLY A 102 3.50 -6.05 6.61
C GLY A 102 4.75 -6.18 7.47
N ASN A 103 5.74 -5.32 7.22
CA ASN A 103 7.00 -5.27 7.96
C ASN A 103 7.14 -3.90 8.63
N GLY A 104 7.47 -3.86 9.92
CA GLY A 104 7.65 -2.63 10.66
C GLY A 104 8.92 -1.90 10.22
N ILE A 105 8.86 -0.57 10.14
CA ILE A 105 10.05 0.24 9.85
C ILE A 105 10.19 1.37 10.85
N GLY A 106 11.44 1.70 11.18
CA GLY A 106 11.81 2.78 12.08
C GLY A 106 12.29 3.98 11.29
N LYS A 107 11.96 5.19 11.76
CA LYS A 107 12.53 6.42 11.21
C LYS A 107 13.87 6.71 11.88
N CYS A 108 14.91 6.97 11.08
CA CYS A 108 16.22 7.33 11.59
C CYS A 108 16.18 8.67 12.34
N LEU A 109 16.81 8.73 13.52
CA LEU A 109 16.90 9.94 14.34
C LEU A 109 18.16 10.75 14.02
N GLY A 110 18.12 12.06 14.24
CA GLY A 110 19.28 12.93 14.09
C GLY A 110 19.65 13.27 12.64
N THR A 111 18.70 13.10 11.71
CA THR A 111 18.90 13.36 10.29
C THR A 111 17.85 14.37 9.81
N THR A 112 18.22 15.21 8.84
CA THR A 112 17.30 16.17 8.21
C THR A 112 16.53 15.55 7.04
N GLU A 113 16.91 14.34 6.64
CA GLU A 113 16.32 13.60 5.53
C GLU A 113 15.28 12.61 6.04
N ASP A 114 14.39 12.17 5.15
CA ASP A 114 13.36 11.19 5.48
C ASP A 114 13.90 9.77 5.28
N MET A 115 14.75 9.34 6.22
CA MET A 115 15.40 8.03 6.19
C MET A 115 14.76 7.04 7.16
N TYR A 116 14.71 5.78 6.75
CA TYR A 116 14.07 4.68 7.47
C TYR A 116 14.94 3.42 7.47
N HIS A 117 14.71 2.55 8.45
CA HIS A 117 15.34 1.23 8.53
C HIS A 117 14.29 0.15 8.83
N CYS A 118 14.55 -1.08 8.38
CA CYS A 118 13.71 -2.23 8.70
C CYS A 118 13.80 -2.56 10.20
N ILE A 119 12.72 -3.06 10.79
CA ILE A 119 12.66 -3.55 12.17
C ILE A 119 12.18 -5.00 12.12
N ASP A 120 13.00 -5.90 12.65
CA ASP A 120 12.70 -7.34 12.75
C ASP A 120 11.75 -7.66 13.93
#